data_AF-F8PM75-F1
#
_entry.id   AF-F8PM75-F1
#
_cell.length_a   1.000
_cell.length_b   1.000
_cell.length_c   1.000
_cell.angle_alpha   90.00
_cell.angle_beta   90.00
_cell.angle_gamma   90.00
#
_symmetry.space_group_name_H-M   'P 1'
#
loop_
_entity.id
_entity.type
_entity.pdbx_description
1 polymer ?
#
loop_
_entity_poly.entity_id
_entity_poly.type
_entity_poly.pdbx_seq_one_letter_code
_entity_poly.pdbx_strand_id
1 'polypeptide(L)' 'MSDKKQQLVLAIIDFLHQSIDDGTVKQDDKESLDIAIQCIGEAFGVDPVDEEQRERLSIEPAKLQSIFDVFL' A
#
# COMPACT_ATOMS: atom_id res chain seq x y z
N MET A 1 -12.40 8.00 -11.65
CA MET A 1 -11.91 8.81 -10.49
C MET A 1 -11.74 7.96 -9.24
N SER A 2 -12.65 7.02 -8.95
CA SER A 2 -12.51 6.06 -7.82
C SER A 2 -11.23 5.23 -7.93
N ASP A 3 -10.93 4.69 -9.11
CA ASP A 3 -9.80 3.79 -9.29
C ASP A 3 -8.45 4.43 -8.93
N LYS A 4 -8.19 5.68 -9.35
CA LYS A 4 -6.92 6.36 -9.02
C LYS A 4 -6.69 6.52 -7.50
N LYS A 5 -7.76 6.72 -6.73
CA LYS A 5 -7.66 6.79 -5.27
C LYS A 5 -7.37 5.42 -4.68
N GLN A 6 -8.04 4.39 -5.20
CA GLN A 6 -7.82 3.00 -4.76
C GLN A 6 -6.43 2.49 -5.15
N GLN A 7 -5.91 2.88 -6.32
CA GLN A 7 -4.52 2.63 -6.76
C GLN A 7 -3.51 3.27 -5.80
N LEU A 8 -3.75 4.54 -5.41
CA LEU A 8 -2.89 5.22 -4.43
C LEU A 8 -2.93 4.51 -3.06
N VAL A 9 -4.10 4.10 -2.62
CA VAL A 9 -4.27 3.37 -1.35
C VAL A 9 -3.54 2.03 -1.40
N LEU A 10 -3.69 1.25 -2.47
CA LEU A 10 -2.97 0.00 -2.64
C LEU A 10 -1.45 0.22 -2.62
N ALA A 11 -0.96 1.26 -3.30
CA ALA A 11 0.45 1.59 -3.31
C ALA A 11 0.99 2.03 -1.94
N ILE A 12 0.16 2.68 -1.10
CA ILE A 12 0.50 2.98 0.29
C ILE A 12 0.56 1.68 1.10
N ILE A 13 -0.42 0.80 0.96
CA ILE A 13 -0.44 -0.50 1.67
C ILE A 13 0.79 -1.33 1.31
N ASP A 14 1.13 -1.44 0.02
CA ASP A 14 2.33 -2.15 -0.44
C ASP A 14 3.61 -1.52 0.14
N PHE A 15 3.68 -0.19 0.24
CA PHE A 15 4.79 0.51 0.89
C PHE A 15 4.88 0.19 2.39
N LEU A 16 3.75 0.13 3.11
CA LEU A 16 3.73 -0.21 4.53
C LEU A 16 4.17 -1.67 4.76
N HIS A 17 3.66 -2.62 3.96
CA HIS A 17 4.13 -4.01 4.00
C HIS A 17 5.63 -4.10 3.71
N GLN A 18 6.11 -3.43 2.65
CA GLN A 18 7.53 -3.43 2.33
C GLN A 18 8.37 -2.85 3.48
N SER A 19 7.89 -1.78 4.13
CA SER A 19 8.60 -1.14 5.26
C SER A 19 8.68 -2.03 6.50
N ILE A 20 7.72 -2.95 6.67
CA ILE A 20 7.74 -3.99 7.71
C ILE A 20 8.75 -5.07 7.33
N ASP A 21 8.71 -5.53 6.08
CA ASP A 21 9.52 -6.65 5.58
C ASP A 21 11.01 -6.29 5.47
N ASP A 22 11.33 -5.07 5.04
CA ASP A 22 12.71 -4.59 4.88
C ASP A 22 13.31 -4.02 6.18
N GLY A 23 12.51 -3.93 7.25
CA GLY A 23 12.94 -3.44 8.55
C GLY A 23 13.11 -1.92 8.65
N THR A 24 12.58 -1.15 7.69
CA THR A 24 12.50 0.31 7.77
C THR A 24 11.75 0.77 9.03
N VAL A 25 10.74 -0.01 9.45
CA VAL A 25 10.00 0.22 10.69
C VAL A 25 10.39 -0.80 11.76
N LYS A 26 10.36 -0.37 13.03
CA LYS A 26 10.65 -1.24 14.17
C LYS A 26 9.63 -2.37 14.25
N GLN A 27 10.08 -3.56 14.63
CA GLN A 27 9.19 -4.72 14.78
C GLN A 27 8.09 -4.48 15.82
N ASP A 28 8.35 -3.69 16.87
CA ASP A 28 7.35 -3.32 17.88
C ASP A 28 6.17 -2.54 17.29
N ASP A 29 6.38 -1.83 16.17
CA ASP A 29 5.34 -1.04 15.49
C ASP A 29 4.60 -1.86 14.41
N LYS A 30 5.02 -3.10 14.13
CA LYS A 30 4.42 -3.96 13.09
C LYS A 30 2.94 -4.18 13.32
N GLU A 31 2.55 -4.57 14.53
CA GLU A 31 1.14 -4.85 14.86
C GLU A 31 0.26 -3.59 14.66
N SER A 32 0.79 -2.42 15.03
CA SER A 32 0.12 -1.14 14.82
C SER A 32 -0.06 -0.81 13.33
N LEU A 33 0.95 -1.13 12.52
CA LEU A 33 0.90 -0.95 11.07
C LEU A 33 -0.07 -1.91 10.39
N ASP A 34 -0.10 -3.19 10.79
CA ASP A 34 -1.04 -4.17 10.25
C ASP A 34 -2.50 -3.73 10.49
N ILE A 35 -2.79 -3.19 11.69
CA ILE A 35 -4.10 -2.60 12.01
C ILE A 35 -4.38 -1.38 11.11
N ALA A 36 -3.40 -0.50 10.92
CA ALA A 36 -3.57 0.69 10.08
C ALA A 36 -3.84 0.31 8.61
N ILE A 37 -3.14 -0.69 8.07
CA ILE A 37 -3.35 -1.22 6.72
C ILE A 37 -4.79 -1.69 6.56
N GLN A 38 -5.30 -2.47 7.51
CA GLN A 38 -6.68 -2.94 7.48
C GLN A 38 -7.68 -1.77 7.52
N CYS A 39 -7.52 -0.83 8.45
CA CYS A 39 -8.42 0.33 8.54
C CYS A 39 -8.41 1.19 7.27
N ILE A 40 -7.25 1.39 6.65
CA ILE A 40 -7.12 2.14 5.39
C ILE A 40 -7.79 1.37 4.25
N GLY A 41 -7.56 0.06 4.14
CA GLY A 41 -8.19 -0.78 3.13
C GLY A 41 -9.71 -0.72 3.21
N GLU A 42 -10.26 -0.94 4.41
CA GLU A 42 -11.70 -0.88 4.66
C GLU A 42 -12.30 0.51 4.33
N ALA A 43 -11.64 1.59 4.73
CA ALA A 43 -12.12 2.96 4.50
C ALA A 43 -12.24 3.32 3.01
N PHE A 44 -11.46 2.68 2.14
CA PHE A 44 -11.42 2.94 0.71
C PHE A 44 -11.93 1.78 -0.15
N GLY A 45 -12.42 0.70 0.47
CA GLY A 45 -12.85 -0.51 -0.23
C GLY A 45 -11.71 -1.13 -1.07
N VAL A 46 -10.52 -1.20 -0.48
CA VAL A 46 -9.34 -1.83 -1.05
C VAL A 46 -8.95 -3.00 -0.17
N ASP A 47 -9.05 -4.21 -0.73
CA ASP A 47 -8.60 -5.42 -0.08
C ASP A 47 -7.20 -5.79 -0.61
N PRO A 48 -6.15 -5.74 0.23
CA PRO A 48 -4.80 -6.11 -0.17
C PRO A 48 -4.58 -7.62 -0.29
N VAL A 49 -5.55 -8.47 0.06
CA VAL A 49 -5.50 -9.92 -0.16
C VAL A 49 -6.34 -10.38 -1.36
N ASP A 50 -7.15 -9.50 -1.96
CA ASP A 50 -7.91 -9.78 -3.17
C ASP A 50 -7.00 -9.63 -4.41
N GLU A 51 -6.56 -10.77 -4.95
CA GLU A 51 -5.67 -10.82 -6.12
C GLU A 51 -6.25 -10.12 -7.36
N GLU A 52 -7.56 -10.23 -7.62
CA GLU A 52 -8.21 -9.61 -8.78
C GLU A 52 -8.23 -8.08 -8.62
N GLN A 53 -8.53 -7.61 -7.41
CA GLN A 53 -8.46 -6.19 -7.09
C GLN A 53 -7.02 -5.66 -7.19
N ARG A 54 -6.03 -6.42 -6.72
CA ARG A 54 -4.61 -6.05 -6.84
C ARG A 54 -4.18 -5.96 -8.29
N GLU A 55 -4.50 -6.92 -9.14
CA GLU A 55 -4.16 -6.86 -10.57
C GLU A 55 -4.78 -5.63 -11.25
N ARG A 56 -6.05 -5.33 -10.95
CA ARG A 56 -6.76 -4.19 -11.53
C ARG A 56 -6.24 -2.84 -11.06
N LEU A 57 -5.80 -2.74 -9.80
CA LEU A 57 -5.33 -1.51 -9.17
C LEU A 57 -3.80 -1.38 -9.14
N SER A 58 -3.06 -2.41 -9.56
CA SER A 58 -1.61 -2.38 -9.57
C SER A 58 -1.11 -1.26 -10.49
N ILE A 59 -0.04 -0.61 -10.05
CA ILE A 59 0.70 0.40 -10.81
C ILE A 59 2.09 -0.11 -11.22
N GLU A 60 2.32 -1.42 -11.06
CA GLU A 60 3.57 -2.05 -11.46
C GLU A 60 3.86 -1.83 -12.96
N PRO A 61 5.14 -1.65 -13.35
CA PRO A 61 6.35 -1.80 -12.52
C PRO A 61 6.69 -0.58 -11.64
N ALA A 62 5.89 0.50 -11.66
CA ALA A 62 6.15 1.67 -10.84
C ALA A 62 5.75 1.42 -9.37
N LYS A 63 6.66 1.75 -8.44
CA LYS A 63 6.35 1.80 -7.00
C LYS A 63 6.08 3.24 -6.57
N LEU A 64 5.35 3.42 -5.47
CA LEU A 64 5.13 4.75 -4.89
C LEU A 64 6.46 5.47 -4.65
N GLN A 65 7.46 4.78 -4.09
CA GLN A 65 8.81 5.31 -3.87
C GLN A 65 9.45 5.84 -5.17
N SER A 66 9.38 5.07 -6.27
CA SER A 66 9.95 5.47 -7.56
C SER A 66 9.26 6.70 -8.16
N ILE A 67 7.97 6.91 -7.88
CA ILE A 67 7.28 8.14 -8.29
C ILE A 67 7.84 9.33 -7.50
N PHE A 68 8.03 9.19 -6.19
CA PHE A 68 8.61 10.24 -5.36
C PHE A 68 10.04 10.59 -5.81
N ASP A 69 10.90 9.60 -6.08
CA ASP A 69 12.28 9.83 -6.55
C ASP A 69 12.37 10.57 -7.91
N VAL A 70 11.34 10.48 -8.75
CA VAL A 70 11.31 11.16 -10.06
C VAL A 70 10.82 12.61 -9.95
N PHE A 71 9.95 12.91 -8.99
CA PHE A 71 9.25 14.19 -8.90
C PHE A 71 9.70 15.09 -7.73
N LEU A 72 10.43 14.56 -6.75
CA LEU A 72 10.93 15.26 -5.56
C LEU A 72 12.46 15.13 -5.46
#